data_AF-A0A2E7L6Y5-F1
#
_entry.id   AF-A0A2E7L6Y5-F1
#
_cell.length_a   1.000
_cell.length_b   1.000
_cell.length_c   1.000
_cell.angle_alpha   90.00
_cell.angle_beta   90.00
_cell.angle_gamma   90.00
#
_symmetry.space_group_name_H-M   'P 1'
#
loop_
_entity.id
_entity.type
_entity.pdbx_description
1 polymer ?
#
loop_
_entity_poly.entity_id
_entity_poly.type
_entity_poly.pdbx_seq_one_letter_code
_entity_poly.pdbx_strand_id
1 'polypeptide(L)'
;MDALILFRSDMQTYLRAYTFLSQIFDYGNTDFEKRSIFYRALVRLLKFGREREGVDLSEVKLTHHSVRNRGQQNLRLSDEDAPKLDPLTDAGSGQVHEKEKARLSEIIARVNDLFEGELTDNDKLLYVDRVIKEKLLESEILVKQASSNTKEQFAGSPDLVPELVSAAMDALDAHTAMSTQALESKSVQREMVNILLTYSRLYEDLRERASAV
;
A
#
# COMPACT_ATOMS: atom_id res chain seq x y z
N MET A 1 -7.16 -5.65 14.73
CA MET A 1 -7.58 -4.35 15.33
C MET A 1 -8.13 -3.42 14.26
N ASP A 2 -7.37 -3.14 13.20
CA ASP A 2 -7.71 -2.18 12.14
C ASP A 2 -9.07 -2.41 11.45
N ALA A 3 -9.43 -3.66 11.14
CA ALA A 3 -10.72 -3.99 10.55
C ALA A 3 -11.92 -3.59 11.46
N LEU A 4 -11.76 -3.67 12.79
CA LEU A 4 -12.79 -3.30 13.75
C LEU A 4 -12.91 -1.77 13.90
N ILE A 5 -11.81 -1.06 13.75
CA ILE A 5 -11.77 0.41 13.73
C ILE A 5 -12.44 0.95 12.46
N LEU A 6 -12.10 0.36 11.31
CA LEU A 6 -12.72 0.67 10.02
C LEU A 6 -14.24 0.42 10.08
N PHE A 7 -14.65 -0.76 10.57
CA PHE A 7 -16.06 -1.09 10.74
C PHE A 7 -16.82 -0.08 11.64
N ARG A 8 -16.18 0.40 12.72
CA ARG A 8 -16.75 1.46 13.56
C ARG A 8 -16.88 2.79 12.81
N SER A 9 -15.89 3.16 12.02
CA SER A 9 -15.90 4.37 11.19
C SER A 9 -17.03 4.31 10.15
N ASP A 10 -17.19 3.19 9.47
CA ASP A 10 -18.23 2.97 8.46
C ASP A 10 -19.64 3.07 9.07
N MET A 11 -19.85 2.51 10.26
CA MET A 11 -21.12 2.66 11.00
C MET A 11 -21.40 4.12 11.39
N GLN A 12 -20.38 4.89 11.78
CA GLN A 12 -20.55 6.32 12.08
C GLN A 12 -20.85 7.14 10.82
N THR A 13 -20.25 6.79 9.70
CA THR A 13 -20.54 7.40 8.40
C THR A 13 -21.95 7.08 7.93
N TYR A 14 -22.39 5.81 8.05
CA TYR A 14 -23.77 5.42 7.80
C TYR A 14 -24.77 6.21 8.66
N LEU A 15 -24.50 6.37 9.96
CA LEU A 15 -25.36 7.16 10.86
C LEU A 15 -25.48 8.63 10.44
N ARG A 16 -24.37 9.25 10.01
CA ARG A 16 -24.35 10.64 9.53
C ARG A 16 -25.14 10.79 8.23
N ALA A 17 -24.91 9.90 7.26
CA ALA A 17 -25.63 9.89 5.99
C ALA A 17 -27.13 9.66 6.20
N TYR A 18 -27.49 8.66 7.01
CA TYR A 18 -28.88 8.35 7.33
C TYR A 18 -29.58 9.53 8.00
N THR A 19 -28.98 10.13 9.03
CA THR A 19 -29.58 11.25 9.77
C THR A 19 -29.80 12.48 8.88
N PHE A 20 -28.89 12.74 7.94
CA PHE A 20 -29.04 13.83 6.99
C PHE A 20 -30.14 13.54 5.98
N LEU A 21 -30.10 12.37 5.35
CA LEU A 21 -31.04 12.05 4.28
C LEU A 21 -32.46 11.79 4.79
N SER A 22 -32.64 11.29 6.02
CA SER A 22 -33.95 11.12 6.66
C SER A 22 -34.67 12.44 6.95
N GLN A 23 -33.96 13.58 6.90
CA GLN A 23 -34.57 14.91 7.02
C GLN A 23 -35.16 15.38 5.68
N ILE A 24 -34.72 14.80 4.56
CA ILE A 24 -35.02 15.28 3.20
C ILE A 24 -35.91 14.27 2.46
N PHE A 25 -35.77 12.98 2.76
CA PHE A 25 -36.44 11.88 2.05
C PHE A 25 -37.11 10.90 3.01
N ASP A 26 -38.38 10.58 2.76
CA ASP A 26 -39.06 9.45 3.40
C ASP A 26 -38.72 8.17 2.62
N TYR A 27 -37.97 7.29 3.28
CA TYR A 27 -37.45 6.07 2.66
C TYR A 27 -38.49 4.98 2.42
N GLY A 28 -39.67 5.03 3.06
CA GLY A 28 -40.73 4.02 2.96
C GLY A 28 -40.36 2.61 3.45
N ASN A 29 -39.07 2.32 3.66
CA ASN A 29 -38.53 1.05 4.16
C ASN A 29 -37.96 1.21 5.57
N THR A 30 -38.59 0.53 6.53
CA THR A 30 -38.19 0.56 7.95
C THR A 30 -36.82 -0.08 8.26
N ASP A 31 -36.23 -0.81 7.33
CA ASP A 31 -34.98 -1.54 7.58
C ASP A 31 -33.78 -0.60 7.72
N PHE A 32 -33.80 0.56 7.04
CA PHE A 32 -32.77 1.58 7.21
C PHE A 32 -32.84 2.23 8.60
N GLU A 33 -34.04 2.51 9.11
CA GLU A 33 -34.25 3.00 10.47
C GLU A 33 -33.82 1.97 11.52
N LYS A 34 -34.20 0.70 11.37
CA LYS A 34 -33.78 -0.38 12.27
C LYS A 34 -32.25 -0.51 12.32
N ARG A 35 -31.59 -0.42 11.17
CA ARG A 35 -30.11 -0.48 11.07
C ARG A 35 -29.45 0.73 11.71
N SER A 36 -30.02 1.93 11.55
CA SER A 36 -29.50 3.15 12.17
C SER A 36 -29.61 3.09 13.70
N ILE A 37 -30.73 2.59 14.24
CA ILE A 37 -30.91 2.38 15.68
C ILE A 37 -29.89 1.36 16.21
N PHE A 38 -29.72 0.24 15.50
CA PHE A 38 -28.76 -0.81 15.87
C PHE A 38 -27.32 -0.28 15.89
N TYR A 39 -26.87 0.40 14.83
CA TYR A 39 -25.53 0.97 14.76
C TYR A 39 -25.30 2.07 15.81
N ARG A 40 -26.32 2.87 16.13
CA ARG A 40 -26.24 3.89 17.18
C ARG A 40 -25.98 3.28 18.56
N ALA A 41 -26.56 2.11 18.85
CA ALA A 41 -26.27 1.37 20.07
C ALA A 41 -24.89 0.70 20.01
N LEU A 42 -24.58 0.02 18.89
CA LEU A 42 -23.35 -0.76 18.73
C LEU A 42 -22.08 0.12 18.79
N VAL A 43 -22.08 1.29 18.15
CA VAL A 43 -20.95 2.23 18.17
C VAL A 43 -20.61 2.69 19.60
N ARG A 44 -21.59 2.76 20.50
CA ARG A 44 -21.37 3.11 21.92
C ARG A 44 -20.73 1.98 22.73
N LEU A 45 -20.97 0.74 22.32
CA LEU A 45 -20.43 -0.46 22.95
C LEU A 45 -19.01 -0.78 22.43
N LEU A 46 -18.71 -0.37 21.19
CA LEU A 46 -17.36 -0.43 20.60
C LEU A 46 -16.46 0.70 21.14
N LYS A 47 -16.18 0.64 22.44
CA LYS A 47 -15.12 1.44 23.09
C LYS A 47 -13.80 0.70 22.94
N PHE A 48 -13.17 0.81 21.79
CA PHE A 48 -11.74 0.50 21.69
C PHE A 48 -11.01 1.47 22.62
N GLY A 49 -10.26 0.94 23.58
CA GLY A 49 -9.55 1.72 24.59
C GLY A 49 -8.83 2.89 23.95
N ARG A 50 -9.03 4.08 24.51
CA ARG A 50 -8.17 5.23 24.22
C ARG A 50 -6.80 4.93 24.81
N GLU A 51 -5.99 4.13 24.12
CA GLU A 51 -4.55 4.35 24.16
C GLU A 51 -4.30 5.50 23.18
N ARG A 52 -4.39 6.72 23.70
CA ARG A 52 -3.66 7.82 23.11
C ARG A 52 -2.19 7.53 23.36
N GLU A 53 -1.54 6.78 22.48
CA GLU A 53 -0.14 7.11 22.19
C GLU A 53 -0.17 8.54 21.65
N GLY A 54 0.70 9.39 22.21
CA GLY A 54 0.72 10.81 21.91
C GLY A 54 0.75 11.03 20.40
N VAL A 55 -0.05 11.99 19.92
CA VAL A 55 0.14 12.52 18.57
C VAL A 55 1.55 13.09 18.55
N ASP A 56 2.47 12.43 17.86
CA ASP A 56 3.79 12.98 17.61
C ASP A 56 3.63 14.17 16.65
N LEU A 57 3.82 15.37 17.20
CA LEU A 57 3.73 16.63 16.47
C LEU A 57 5.10 17.07 15.93
N SER A 58 6.14 16.23 16.01
CA SER A 58 7.49 16.56 15.56
C SER A 58 7.58 16.80 14.05
N GLU A 59 6.68 16.20 13.25
CA GLU A 59 6.57 16.43 11.81
C GLU A 59 5.73 17.66 11.41
N VAL A 60 4.90 18.19 12.33
CA VAL A 60 4.13 19.42 12.08
C VAL A 60 4.93 20.63 12.55
N LYS A 61 6.14 20.77 12.02
CA LYS A 61 6.89 22.03 12.10
C LYS A 61 6.72 22.75 10.77
N LEU A 62 5.97 23.84 10.79
CA LEU A 62 5.77 24.74 9.66
C LEU A 62 7.15 25.29 9.23
N THR A 63 7.85 24.62 8.31
CA THR A 63 9.22 24.99 7.91
C THR A 63 9.24 26.18 6.97
N HIS A 64 8.16 26.41 6.21
CA HIS A 64 8.06 27.55 5.30
C HIS A 64 6.64 28.11 5.32
N HIS A 65 6.50 29.37 5.73
CA HIS A 65 5.28 30.16 5.60
C HIS A 65 5.58 31.34 4.68
N SER A 66 5.02 31.34 3.47
CA SER A 66 5.03 32.51 2.59
C SER A 66 3.62 33.06 2.50
N VAL A 67 3.35 34.16 3.21
CA VAL A 67 2.13 34.93 3.03
C VAL A 67 2.29 35.75 1.76
N ARG A 68 1.46 35.46 0.75
CA ARG A 68 1.29 36.35 -0.39
C ARG A 68 -0.10 36.97 -0.33
N ASN A 69 -0.14 38.29 -0.20
CA ASN A 69 -1.38 39.05 -0.29
C ASN A 69 -1.90 38.96 -1.74
N ARG A 70 -3.04 38.29 -1.93
CA ARG A 70 -3.67 38.10 -3.25
C ARG A 70 -4.64 39.24 -3.65
N GLY A 71 -4.62 40.36 -2.93
CA GLY A 71 -5.51 41.50 -3.17
C GLY A 71 -6.97 41.21 -2.81
N GLN A 72 -7.85 42.22 -2.94
CA GLN A 72 -9.28 42.05 -2.73
C GLN A 72 -9.88 41.20 -3.87
N GLN A 73 -10.24 39.96 -3.55
CA GLN A 73 -11.06 39.13 -4.42
C GLN A 73 -12.51 39.58 -4.29
N ASN A 74 -13.11 40.02 -5.39
CA ASN A 74 -14.51 40.38 -5.43
C ASN A 74 -15.34 39.08 -5.48
N LEU A 75 -15.74 38.58 -4.30
CA LEU A 75 -16.68 37.48 -4.16
C LEU A 75 -18.04 37.94 -4.68
N ARG A 76 -18.27 37.78 -5.98
CA ARG A 76 -19.61 37.92 -6.54
C ARG A 76 -20.43 36.74 -6.04
N LEU A 77 -21.41 37.03 -5.20
CA LEU A 77 -22.53 36.13 -4.94
C LEU A 77 -23.30 36.08 -6.26
N SER A 78 -23.12 35.00 -7.01
CA SER A 78 -23.91 34.75 -8.22
C SER A 78 -25.35 34.47 -7.80
N ASP A 79 -26.27 35.37 -8.17
CA ASP A 79 -27.68 35.05 -8.22
C ASP A 79 -27.93 34.04 -9.35
N GLU A 80 -28.74 33.03 -9.03
CA GLU A 80 -29.42 32.05 -9.91
C GLU A 80 -28.78 30.69 -10.27
N ASP A 81 -27.59 30.32 -9.79
CA ASP A 81 -27.16 28.91 -9.82
C ASP A 81 -26.33 28.57 -8.57
N ALA A 82 -27.03 28.26 -7.48
CA ALA A 82 -26.39 27.71 -6.29
C ALA A 82 -25.74 26.36 -6.66
N PRO A 83 -24.41 26.18 -6.47
CA PRO A 83 -23.78 24.90 -6.72
C PRO A 83 -24.48 23.86 -5.85
N LYS A 84 -25.03 22.83 -6.50
CA LYS A 84 -25.56 21.66 -5.79
C LYS A 84 -24.40 21.08 -4.98
N LEU A 85 -24.66 20.77 -3.72
CA LEU A 85 -23.69 20.08 -2.87
C LEU A 85 -23.20 18.82 -3.60
N ASP A 86 -21.89 18.69 -3.73
CA ASP A 86 -21.31 17.45 -4.26
C ASP A 86 -21.82 16.27 -3.41
N PRO A 87 -22.27 15.18 -4.05
CA PRO A 87 -22.63 13.98 -3.31
C PRO A 87 -21.43 13.51 -2.49
N LEU A 88 -21.72 12.91 -1.33
CA LEU A 88 -20.71 12.41 -0.39
C LEU A 88 -19.93 11.25 -1.03
N THR A 89 -18.88 11.53 -1.82
CA THR A 89 -18.14 10.54 -2.63
C THR A 89 -17.12 9.74 -1.83
N ASP A 90 -16.71 10.21 -0.64
CA ASP A 90 -15.69 9.57 0.21
C ASP A 90 -16.26 8.82 1.42
N ALA A 91 -17.53 8.40 1.35
CA ALA A 91 -18.13 7.60 2.41
C ALA A 91 -17.61 6.14 2.36
N GLY A 92 -16.59 5.81 3.16
CA GLY A 92 -16.16 4.43 3.39
C GLY A 92 -15.10 3.88 2.41
N SER A 93 -14.30 4.74 1.79
CA SER A 93 -13.24 4.33 0.85
C SER A 93 -11.99 3.73 1.51
N GLY A 94 -11.95 3.64 2.86
CA GLY A 94 -10.82 3.08 3.61
C GLY A 94 -10.68 1.58 3.38
N GLN A 95 -10.19 1.17 2.21
CA GLN A 95 -9.83 -0.22 1.96
C GLN A 95 -8.55 -0.54 2.74
N VAL A 96 -8.52 -1.72 3.37
CA VAL A 96 -7.31 -2.26 4.02
C VAL A 96 -6.10 -2.29 3.05
N HIS A 97 -6.37 -2.37 1.74
CA HIS A 97 -5.37 -2.32 0.66
C HIS A 97 -4.60 -1.00 0.58
N GLU A 98 -5.17 0.13 1.02
CA GLU A 98 -4.51 1.43 0.92
C GLU A 98 -3.29 1.51 1.84
N LYS A 99 -3.35 0.86 3.02
CA LYS A 99 -2.18 0.71 3.90
C LYS A 99 -1.12 -0.22 3.32
N GLU A 100 -1.52 -1.32 2.68
CA GLU A 100 -0.59 -2.24 2.03
C GLU A 100 0.09 -1.59 0.83
N LYS A 101 -0.65 -0.84 0.02
CA LYS A 101 -0.12 -0.03 -1.09
C LYS A 101 0.78 1.09 -0.58
N ALA A 102 0.37 1.85 0.43
CA ALA A 102 1.22 2.88 1.03
C ALA A 102 2.52 2.30 1.61
N ARG A 103 2.45 1.14 2.27
CA ARG A 103 3.62 0.41 2.76
C ARG A 103 4.52 -0.05 1.61
N LEU A 104 3.95 -0.54 0.52
CA LEU A 104 4.71 -0.94 -0.66
C LEU A 104 5.36 0.29 -1.34
N SER A 105 4.65 1.40 -1.45
CA SER A 105 5.18 2.67 -1.97
C SER A 105 6.32 3.20 -1.12
N GLU A 106 6.23 3.10 0.20
CA GLU A 106 7.31 3.49 1.12
C GLU A 106 8.52 2.56 1.00
N ILE A 107 8.30 1.25 0.86
CA ILE A 107 9.37 0.28 0.59
C ILE A 107 10.04 0.60 -0.75
N ILE A 108 9.27 0.88 -1.81
CA ILE A 108 9.79 1.25 -3.12
C ILE A 108 10.64 2.51 -3.03
N ALA A 109 10.15 3.56 -2.36
CA ALA A 109 10.91 4.79 -2.17
C ALA A 109 12.24 4.52 -1.45
N ARG A 110 12.21 3.77 -0.33
CA ARG A 110 13.43 3.41 0.41
C ARG A 110 14.38 2.53 -0.40
N VAL A 111 13.86 1.60 -1.20
CA VAL A 111 14.67 0.72 -2.06
C VAL A 111 15.28 1.49 -3.24
N ASN A 112 14.59 2.48 -3.77
CA ASN A 112 15.10 3.33 -4.84
C ASN A 112 16.33 4.12 -4.42
N ASP A 113 16.39 4.57 -3.16
CA ASP A 113 17.52 5.31 -2.59
C ASP A 113 18.74 4.42 -2.26
N LEU A 114 18.58 3.08 -2.24
CA LEU A 114 19.67 2.15 -1.90
C LEU A 114 20.62 1.85 -3.05
N PHE A 115 20.15 1.96 -4.30
CA PHE A 115 20.91 1.55 -5.48
C PHE A 115 21.03 2.69 -6.49
N GLU A 116 22.27 3.04 -6.83
CA GLU A 116 22.61 4.03 -7.86
C GLU A 116 22.79 3.33 -9.24
N GLY A 117 22.47 4.03 -10.33
CA GLY A 117 22.65 3.54 -11.71
C GLY A 117 21.37 3.55 -12.56
N GLU A 118 21.49 3.05 -13.80
CA GLU A 118 20.36 2.91 -14.75
C GLU A 118 19.49 1.68 -14.42
N LEU A 119 18.87 1.68 -13.24
CA LEU A 119 17.97 0.62 -12.79
C LEU A 119 16.55 1.15 -12.66
N THR A 120 15.55 0.39 -13.10
CA THR A 120 14.15 0.77 -12.88
C THR A 120 13.73 0.46 -11.45
N ASP A 121 12.71 1.17 -10.95
CA ASP A 121 12.13 0.93 -9.64
C ASP A 121 11.70 -0.54 -9.46
N ASN A 122 11.21 -1.16 -10.53
CA ASN A 122 10.80 -2.56 -10.52
C ASN A 122 11.99 -3.52 -10.41
N ASP A 123 13.14 -3.19 -11.03
CA ASP A 123 14.36 -4.01 -10.92
C ASP A 123 14.88 -4.00 -9.48
N LYS A 124 14.91 -2.81 -8.86
CA LYS A 124 15.36 -2.66 -7.47
C LYS A 124 14.43 -3.40 -6.50
N LEU A 125 13.11 -3.26 -6.67
CA LEU A 125 12.12 -3.95 -5.85
C LEU A 125 12.21 -5.47 -6.00
N LEU A 126 12.28 -5.97 -7.24
CA LEU A 126 12.38 -7.40 -7.54
C LEU A 126 13.65 -7.99 -6.93
N TYR A 127 14.77 -7.27 -7.04
CA TYR A 127 16.04 -7.70 -6.47
C TYR A 127 15.95 -7.87 -4.94
N VAL A 128 15.41 -6.88 -4.22
CA VAL A 128 15.32 -6.95 -2.75
C VAL A 128 14.27 -7.96 -2.28
N ASP A 129 13.03 -7.89 -2.77
CA ASP A 129 11.91 -8.69 -2.23
C ASP A 129 11.86 -10.13 -2.76
N ARG A 130 12.35 -10.39 -3.98
CA ARG A 130 12.32 -11.73 -4.56
C ARG A 130 13.67 -12.39 -4.55
N VAL A 131 14.71 -11.74 -5.08
CA VAL A 131 16.02 -12.41 -5.21
C VAL A 131 16.71 -12.58 -3.86
N ILE A 132 17.01 -11.46 -3.18
CA ILE A 132 17.79 -11.49 -1.92
C ILE A 132 17.00 -12.15 -0.79
N LYS A 133 15.72 -11.80 -0.65
CA LYS A 133 14.88 -12.36 0.41
C LYS A 133 14.71 -13.87 0.27
N GLU A 134 14.48 -14.40 -0.94
CA GLU A 134 14.37 -15.86 -1.14
C GLU A 134 15.67 -16.57 -0.79
N LYS A 135 16.83 -15.99 -1.17
CA LYS A 135 18.14 -16.51 -0.75
C LYS A 135 18.36 -16.51 0.76
N LEU A 136 17.92 -15.45 1.46
CA LEU A 136 18.01 -15.41 2.92
C LEU A 136 17.07 -16.42 3.61
N LEU A 137 15.94 -16.75 2.99
CA LEU A 137 15.02 -17.77 3.49
C LEU A 137 15.59 -19.19 3.34
N GLU A 138 16.55 -19.41 2.44
CA GLU A 138 17.28 -20.68 2.30
C GLU A 138 18.31 -20.87 3.43
N SER A 139 18.69 -19.82 4.17
CA SER A 139 19.68 -19.90 5.24
C SER A 139 19.12 -20.54 6.52
N GLU A 140 19.58 -21.76 6.82
CA GLU A 140 19.20 -22.48 8.05
C GLU A 140 19.58 -21.71 9.32
N ILE A 141 20.68 -20.96 9.28
CA ILE A 141 21.16 -20.13 10.40
C ILE A 141 20.14 -19.04 10.70
N LEU A 142 19.71 -18.30 9.68
CA LEU A 142 18.73 -17.22 9.85
C LEU A 142 17.37 -17.75 10.27
N VAL A 143 16.92 -18.88 9.71
CA VAL A 143 15.67 -19.52 10.12
C VAL A 143 15.70 -19.92 11.60
N LYS A 144 16.81 -20.51 12.05
CA LYS A 144 16.99 -20.88 13.46
C LYS A 144 17.04 -19.65 14.38
N GLN A 145 17.70 -18.58 13.95
CA GLN A 145 17.74 -17.33 14.72
C GLN A 145 16.36 -16.66 14.79
N ALA A 146 15.64 -16.58 13.67
CA ALA A 146 14.32 -15.98 13.63
C ALA A 146 13.28 -16.75 14.46
N SER A 147 13.39 -18.08 14.54
CA SER A 147 12.48 -18.90 15.36
C SER A 147 12.75 -18.81 16.88
N SER A 148 13.96 -18.39 17.27
CA SER A 148 14.40 -18.42 18.67
C SER A 148 14.55 -17.02 19.31
N ASN A 149 14.50 -15.95 18.52
CA ASN A 149 14.78 -14.59 18.98
C ASN A 149 13.65 -13.61 18.61
N THR A 150 13.55 -12.50 19.35
CA THR A 150 12.66 -11.39 18.93
C THR A 150 13.22 -10.70 17.69
N LYS A 151 12.38 -9.92 17.02
CA LYS A 151 12.78 -9.19 15.80
C LYS A 151 13.96 -8.24 16.05
N GLU A 152 13.97 -7.55 17.20
CA GLU A 152 15.03 -6.62 17.57
C GLU A 152 16.35 -7.34 17.80
N GLN A 153 16.30 -8.52 18.44
CA GLN A 153 17.47 -9.37 18.67
C GLN A 153 18.01 -9.95 17.35
N PHE A 154 17.12 -10.41 16.47
CA PHE A 154 17.47 -10.89 15.15
C PHE A 154 18.11 -9.80 14.30
N ALA A 155 17.56 -8.57 14.32
CA ALA A 155 18.11 -7.44 13.59
C ALA A 155 19.53 -7.05 14.05
N GLY A 156 19.87 -7.31 15.32
CA GLY A 156 21.21 -7.13 15.88
C GLY A 156 22.11 -8.36 15.77
N SER A 157 21.70 -9.42 15.06
CA SER A 157 22.49 -10.65 14.93
C SER A 157 23.78 -10.39 14.16
N PRO A 158 24.94 -10.93 14.63
CA PRO A 158 26.20 -10.82 13.90
C PRO A 158 26.19 -11.59 12.57
N ASP A 159 25.28 -12.55 12.39
CA ASP A 159 25.22 -13.41 11.22
C ASP A 159 24.36 -12.84 10.09
N LEU A 160 23.46 -11.90 10.39
CA LEU A 160 22.51 -11.36 9.40
C LEU A 160 23.19 -10.65 8.23
N VAL A 161 24.19 -9.82 8.49
CA VAL A 161 24.91 -9.06 7.44
C VAL A 161 25.83 -9.99 6.62
N PRO A 162 26.62 -10.89 7.21
CA PRO A 162 27.37 -11.90 6.44
C PRO A 162 26.47 -12.75 5.53
N GLU A 163 25.34 -13.24 6.03
CA GLU A 163 24.39 -14.02 5.23
C GLU A 163 23.76 -13.18 4.10
N LEU A 164 23.49 -11.90 4.32
CA LEU A 164 23.07 -10.96 3.27
C LEU A 164 24.12 -10.82 2.17
N VAL A 165 25.39 -10.71 2.53
CA VAL A 165 26.48 -10.62 1.54
C VAL A 165 26.63 -11.94 0.78
N SER A 166 26.56 -13.08 1.46
CA SER A 166 26.59 -14.40 0.82
C SER A 166 25.42 -14.56 -0.16
N ALA A 167 24.20 -14.24 0.28
CA ALA A 167 23.01 -14.28 -0.55
C ALA A 167 23.14 -13.39 -1.81
N ALA A 168 23.77 -12.22 -1.68
CA ALA A 168 24.03 -11.35 -2.82
C ALA A 168 25.06 -11.94 -3.80
N MET A 169 26.12 -12.59 -3.29
CA MET A 169 27.10 -13.31 -4.12
C MET A 169 26.45 -14.48 -4.86
N ASP A 170 25.71 -15.33 -4.15
CA ASP A 170 25.03 -16.49 -4.73
C ASP A 170 23.99 -16.08 -5.77
N ALA A 171 23.25 -14.99 -5.50
CA ALA A 171 22.31 -14.41 -6.45
C ALA A 171 23.01 -13.91 -7.72
N LEU A 172 24.15 -13.23 -7.58
CA LEU A 172 24.93 -12.74 -8.71
C LEU A 172 25.48 -13.89 -9.55
N ASP A 173 26.03 -14.92 -8.92
CA ASP A 173 26.57 -16.10 -9.61
C ASP A 173 25.47 -16.85 -10.37
N ALA A 174 24.32 -17.08 -9.72
CA ALA A 174 23.17 -17.71 -10.37
C ALA A 174 22.64 -16.87 -11.54
N HIS A 175 22.48 -15.55 -11.35
CA HIS A 175 22.00 -14.65 -12.40
C HIS A 175 22.97 -14.60 -13.59
N THR A 176 24.27 -14.51 -13.32
CA THR A 176 25.31 -14.53 -14.37
C THR A 176 25.28 -15.84 -15.13
N ALA A 177 25.24 -16.98 -14.44
CA ALA A 177 25.18 -18.30 -15.07
C ALA A 177 23.93 -18.48 -15.95
N MET A 178 22.75 -18.10 -15.44
CA MET A 178 21.50 -18.17 -16.20
C MET A 178 21.51 -17.22 -17.40
N SER A 179 22.01 -16.00 -17.23
CA SER A 179 22.08 -14.99 -18.30
C SER A 179 23.03 -15.43 -19.40
N THR A 180 24.22 -15.95 -19.06
CA THR A 180 25.16 -16.50 -20.04
C THR A 180 24.52 -17.63 -20.86
N GLN A 181 23.86 -18.59 -20.20
CA GLN A 181 23.16 -19.68 -20.89
C GLN A 181 22.04 -19.16 -21.81
N ALA A 182 21.26 -18.19 -21.34
CA ALA A 182 20.20 -17.57 -22.13
C ALA A 182 20.76 -16.82 -23.36
N LEU A 183 21.95 -16.21 -23.27
CA LEU A 183 22.55 -15.48 -24.39
C LEU A 183 23.24 -16.41 -25.40
N GLU A 184 23.93 -17.44 -24.93
CA GLU A 184 24.77 -18.30 -25.76
C GLU A 184 24.00 -19.45 -26.42
N SER A 185 22.91 -19.93 -25.81
CA SER A 185 22.20 -21.12 -26.29
C SER A 185 20.89 -20.83 -27.01
N LYS A 186 20.84 -21.19 -28.30
CA LYS A 186 19.63 -21.08 -29.13
C LYS A 186 18.52 -22.06 -28.73
N SER A 187 18.83 -23.15 -28.04
CA SER A 187 17.80 -24.06 -27.50
C SER A 187 17.16 -23.45 -26.25
N VAL A 188 17.98 -22.91 -25.33
CA VAL A 188 17.49 -22.23 -24.12
C VAL A 188 16.60 -21.04 -24.50
N GLN A 189 17.01 -20.21 -25.46
CA GLN A 189 16.19 -19.10 -25.96
C GLN A 189 14.81 -19.55 -26.46
N ARG A 190 14.78 -20.64 -27.24
CA ARG A 190 13.52 -21.17 -27.78
C ARG A 190 12.59 -21.68 -26.69
N GLU A 191 13.12 -22.42 -25.72
CA GLU A 191 12.33 -22.91 -24.59
C GLU A 191 11.85 -21.77 -23.68
N MET A 192 12.69 -20.77 -23.41
CA MET A 192 12.28 -19.59 -22.64
C MET A 192 11.10 -18.87 -23.30
N VAL A 193 11.15 -18.63 -24.62
CA VAL A 193 10.04 -18.03 -25.36
C VAL A 193 8.78 -18.90 -25.26
N ASN A 194 8.92 -20.22 -25.42
CA ASN A 194 7.81 -21.15 -25.32
C ASN A 194 7.13 -21.10 -23.94
N ILE A 195 7.92 -21.08 -22.87
CA ILE A 195 7.42 -20.97 -21.49
C ILE A 195 6.68 -19.65 -21.30
N LEU A 196 7.26 -18.53 -21.75
CA LEU A 196 6.67 -17.21 -21.58
C LEU A 196 5.35 -17.05 -22.32
N LEU A 197 5.23 -17.62 -23.52
CA LEU A 197 4.00 -17.60 -24.31
C LEU A 197 2.94 -18.57 -23.79
N THR A 198 3.34 -19.73 -23.26
CA THR A 198 2.41 -20.78 -22.85
C THR A 198 1.90 -20.60 -21.42
N TYR A 199 2.78 -20.24 -20.49
CA TYR A 199 2.47 -20.24 -19.04
C TYR A 199 2.46 -18.85 -18.42
N SER A 200 3.22 -17.90 -18.98
CA SER A 200 3.37 -16.55 -18.40
C SER A 200 2.54 -15.47 -19.08
N ARG A 201 1.68 -15.82 -20.07
CA ARG A 201 0.76 -14.88 -20.75
C ARG A 201 1.45 -13.63 -21.31
N LEU A 202 2.70 -13.77 -21.75
CA LEU A 202 3.52 -12.63 -22.19
C LEU A 202 2.84 -11.80 -23.28
N TYR A 203 2.18 -12.46 -24.25
CA TYR A 203 1.52 -11.78 -25.35
C TYR A 203 0.32 -10.95 -24.88
N GLU A 204 -0.51 -11.50 -23.99
CA GLU A 204 -1.67 -10.84 -23.43
C GLU A 204 -1.26 -9.63 -22.62
N ASP A 205 -0.28 -9.78 -21.72
CA ASP A 205 0.19 -8.70 -20.85
C ASP A 205 0.79 -7.54 -21.66
N LEU A 206 1.57 -7.84 -22.70
CA LEU A 206 2.10 -6.83 -23.61
C LEU A 206 0.97 -6.10 -24.37
N ARG A 207 -0.08 -6.82 -24.77
CA ARG A 207 -1.23 -6.24 -25.48
C ARG A 207 -2.07 -5.35 -24.56
N GLU A 208 -2.31 -5.78 -23.33
CA GLU A 208 -3.00 -4.96 -22.32
C GLU A 208 -2.24 -3.67 -22.06
N ARG A 209 -0.91 -3.77 -21.90
CA ARG A 209 -0.06 -2.60 -21.70
C ARG A 209 -0.06 -1.65 -22.90
N ALA A 210 -0.06 -2.18 -24.13
CA ALA A 210 -0.18 -1.37 -25.34
C ALA A 210 -1.54 -0.67 -25.47
N SER A 211 -2.61 -1.23 -24.90
CA SER A 211 -3.94 -0.62 -24.88
C SER A 211 -4.15 0.41 -23.76
N ALA A 212 -3.28 0.41 -22.75
CA ALA A 212 -3.31 1.33 -21.61
C ALA A 212 -2.49 2.62 -21.83
N VAL A 213 -1.76 2.70 -22.94
CA VAL A 213 -1.00 3.87 -23.42
C VAL A 213 -1.85 4.62 -24.45
#